data_AF-A0A3R8TR23-F1
#
_entry.id   AF-A0A3R8TR23-F1
#
_cell.length_a   1.000
_cell.length_b   1.000
_cell.length_c   1.000
_cell.angle_alpha   90.00
_cell.angle_beta   90.00
_cell.angle_gamma   90.00
#
_symmetry.space_group_name_H-M   'P 1'
#
loop_
_entity.id
_entity.type
_entity.pdbx_description
1 polymer ?
#
loop_
_entity_poly.entity_id
_entity_poly.type
_entity_poly.pdbx_seq_one_letter_code
_entity_poly.pdbx_strand_id
1 'polypeptide(L)'
;MACNKNHDNTDNIVKDLPIGQEGIGRHKCASCAYEIGYQHGLQKAENINLANVLDGLEESQKGDRRHRSPHAAYSLGYFNGVVDSY
;
A
#
# COMPACT_ATOMS: atom_id res chain seq x y z
N MET A 1 -2.46 10.35 -11.77
CA MET A 1 -1.13 10.39 -12.42
C MET A 1 -0.37 9.12 -12.04
N ALA A 2 0.64 8.73 -12.82
CA ALA A 2 1.44 7.53 -12.56
C ALA A 2 2.45 7.78 -11.43
N CYS A 3 2.61 6.80 -10.55
CA CYS A 3 3.58 6.88 -9.45
C CYS A 3 5.02 6.90 -9.97
N ASN A 4 5.77 7.93 -9.59
CA ASN A 4 7.17 8.13 -9.95
C ASN A 4 8.13 8.01 -8.76
N LYS A 5 7.65 7.58 -7.58
CA LYS A 5 8.48 7.39 -6.40
C LYS A 5 9.37 6.14 -6.55
N ASN A 6 10.54 6.18 -5.92
CA ASN A 6 11.37 4.99 -5.74
C ASN A 6 10.76 4.12 -4.62
N HIS A 7 10.53 2.86 -4.93
CA HIS A 7 9.96 1.86 -4.02
C HIS A 7 10.82 0.58 -3.96
N ASP A 8 12.12 0.61 -4.26
CA ASP A 8 12.95 -0.60 -4.39
C ASP A 8 12.87 -1.53 -3.15
N ASN A 9 12.78 -0.93 -1.96
CA ASN A 9 12.62 -1.66 -0.70
C ASN A 9 11.21 -2.24 -0.54
N THR A 10 10.18 -1.44 -0.83
CA THR A 10 8.77 -1.83 -0.60
C THR A 10 8.22 -2.70 -1.71
N ASP A 11 8.77 -2.61 -2.93
CA ASP A 11 8.49 -3.49 -4.07
C ASP A 11 8.76 -4.95 -3.74
N ASN A 12 9.89 -5.22 -3.07
CA ASN A 12 10.24 -6.57 -2.64
C ASN A 12 9.28 -7.14 -1.59
N ILE A 13 8.59 -6.28 -0.85
CA ILE A 13 7.60 -6.67 0.15
C ILE A 13 6.25 -6.92 -0.52
N VAL A 14 5.85 -6.03 -1.45
CA VAL A 14 4.52 -6.10 -2.06
C VAL A 14 4.43 -7.07 -3.26
N LYS A 15 5.57 -7.51 -3.82
CA LYS A 15 5.59 -8.41 -4.99
C LYS A 15 4.89 -9.74 -4.77
N ASP A 16 4.81 -10.23 -3.53
CA ASP A 16 4.19 -11.51 -3.20
C ASP A 16 2.72 -11.35 -2.77
N LEU A 17 2.19 -10.12 -2.79
CA LEU A 17 0.81 -9.87 -2.41
C LEU A 17 -0.18 -10.33 -3.48
N PRO A 18 -1.43 -10.63 -3.06
CA PRO A 18 -2.50 -11.00 -3.98
C PRO A 18 -2.68 -9.97 -5.09
N ILE A 19 -3.06 -10.47 -6.26
CA ILE A 19 -3.40 -9.60 -7.39
C ILE A 19 -4.77 -8.97 -7.11
N GLY A 20 -4.85 -7.64 -7.12
CA GLY A 20 -6.08 -6.87 -6.96
C GLY A 20 -6.51 -6.25 -8.28
N GLN A 21 -7.24 -7.01 -9.11
CA GLN A 21 -7.74 -6.52 -10.41
C GLN A 21 -9.15 -5.92 -10.35
N GLU A 22 -9.78 -5.92 -9.18
CA GLU A 22 -11.14 -5.49 -8.93
C GLU A 22 -11.25 -4.66 -7.64
N GLY A 23 -12.34 -3.88 -7.52
CA GLY A 23 -12.64 -3.09 -6.33
C GLY A 23 -11.96 -1.73 -6.25
N ILE A 24 -12.13 -1.08 -5.08
CA ILE A 24 -11.58 0.25 -4.78
C ILE A 24 -10.04 0.17 -4.78
N GLY A 25 -9.39 1.20 -5.31
CA GLY A 25 -7.94 1.24 -5.40
C GLY A 25 -7.35 0.37 -6.51
N ARG A 26 -8.17 -0.19 -7.42
CA ARG A 26 -7.66 -0.82 -8.64
C ARG A 26 -6.67 0.10 -9.35
N HIS A 27 -5.55 -0.47 -9.79
CA HIS A 27 -4.41 0.22 -10.40
C HIS A 27 -3.65 1.19 -9.50
N LYS A 28 -3.96 1.33 -8.21
CA LYS A 28 -3.20 2.20 -7.32
C LYS A 28 -1.86 1.58 -6.92
N CYS A 29 -0.88 2.43 -6.62
CA CYS A 29 0.45 2.00 -6.20
C CYS A 29 0.41 1.21 -4.88
N ALA A 30 0.59 -0.11 -4.96
CA ALA A 30 0.62 -0.98 -3.79
C ALA A 30 1.76 -0.62 -2.82
N SER A 31 2.93 -0.23 -3.33
CA SER A 31 4.07 0.19 -2.49
C SER A 31 3.76 1.46 -1.69
N CYS A 32 3.12 2.47 -2.31
CA CYS A 32 2.63 3.64 -1.57
C CYS A 32 1.59 3.26 -0.52
N ALA A 33 0.68 2.33 -0.84
CA ALA A 33 -0.33 1.87 0.10
C ALA A 33 0.30 1.20 1.33
N TYR A 34 1.31 0.36 1.12
CA TYR A 34 2.11 -0.24 2.19
C TYR A 34 2.78 0.84 3.07
N GLU A 35 3.44 1.82 2.46
CA GLU A 35 4.13 2.88 3.19
C GLU A 35 3.19 3.70 4.07
N ILE A 36 2.02 4.09 3.55
CA ILE A 36 1.01 4.80 4.33
C ILE A 36 0.48 3.91 5.46
N GLY A 37 0.16 2.64 5.15
CA GLY A 37 -0.26 1.67 6.15
C GLY A 37 0.75 1.57 7.29
N TYR A 38 2.03 1.43 6.96
CA TYR A 38 3.12 1.34 7.92
C TYR A 38 3.21 2.57 8.83
N GLN A 39 3.11 3.78 8.28
CA GLN A 39 3.08 5.00 9.08
C GLN A 39 1.86 5.07 10.01
N HIS A 40 0.67 4.71 9.52
CA HIS A 40 -0.53 4.62 10.35
C HIS A 40 -0.39 3.56 11.45
N GLY A 41 0.28 2.44 11.16
CA GLY A 41 0.56 1.37 12.12
C GLY A 41 1.48 1.83 13.25
N LEU A 42 2.55 2.55 12.92
CA LEU A 42 3.46 3.15 13.92
C LEU A 42 2.71 4.10 14.88
N GLN A 43 1.72 4.82 14.35
CA GLN A 43 0.88 5.73 15.12
C GLN A 43 -0.27 5.03 15.85
N LYS A 44 -0.49 3.73 15.60
CA LYS A 44 -1.65 2.97 16.06
C LYS A 44 -2.97 3.69 15.73
N ALA A 45 -3.06 4.20 14.50
CA ALA A 45 -4.22 4.97 14.05
C ALA A 45 -5.49 4.12 14.06
N GLU A 46 -6.44 4.45 14.94
CA GLU A 46 -7.67 3.65 15.11
C GLU A 46 -8.76 3.96 14.09
N ASN A 47 -8.78 5.19 13.56
CA ASN A 47 -9.81 5.66 12.63
C ASN A 47 -9.20 5.90 11.24
N ILE A 48 -9.37 4.91 10.35
CA ILE A 48 -8.82 4.94 8.99
C ILE A 48 -9.96 4.86 7.98
N ASN A 49 -10.07 5.87 7.11
CA ASN A 49 -10.89 5.77 5.90
C ASN A 49 -10.04 5.22 4.75
N LEU A 50 -9.96 3.90 4.64
CA LEU A 50 -9.10 3.25 3.66
C LEU A 50 -9.49 3.57 2.22
N ALA A 51 -10.79 3.70 1.93
CA ALA A 51 -11.25 4.07 0.59
C ALA A 51 -10.68 5.44 0.15
N ASN A 52 -10.69 6.42 1.05
CA ASN A 52 -10.11 7.75 0.78
C ASN A 52 -8.58 7.68 0.61
N VAL A 53 -7.89 6.94 1.48
CA VAL A 53 -6.44 6.74 1.38
C VAL A 53 -6.08 6.18 0.01
N LEU A 54 -6.77 5.11 -0.43
CA LEU A 54 -6.49 4.46 -1.70
C LEU A 54 -6.86 5.32 -2.91
N ASP A 55 -7.95 6.08 -2.84
CA ASP A 55 -8.36 6.97 -3.93
C ASP A 55 -7.34 8.09 -4.18
N GLY A 56 -6.71 8.59 -3.11
CA GLY A 56 -5.65 9.59 -3.16
C GLY A 56 -4.31 9.09 -3.73
N LEU A 57 -4.15 7.77 -3.92
CA LEU A 57 -2.91 7.22 -4.45
C LEU A 57 -2.76 7.46 -5.96
N GLU A 58 -1.52 7.55 -6.39
CA GLU A 58 -1.14 7.51 -7.80
C GLU A 58 -1.25 6.09 -8.36
N GLU A 59 -1.38 5.98 -9.68
CA GLU A 59 -1.49 4.68 -10.35
C GLU A 59 -0.14 3.95 -10.46
N SER A 60 -0.16 2.63 -10.33
CA SER A 60 0.98 1.73 -10.50
C SER A 60 1.18 1.38 -11.98
N GLN A 61 2.14 2.04 -12.64
CA GLN A 61 2.44 1.81 -14.06
C GLN A 61 3.74 1.00 -14.29
N LYS A 62 4.50 0.63 -13.26
CA LYS A 62 5.82 -0.06 -13.40
C LYS A 62 6.09 -1.09 -12.29
N GLY A 63 6.84 -2.14 -12.63
CA GLY A 63 7.50 -3.06 -11.70
C GLY A 63 6.62 -4.14 -11.06
N ASP A 64 7.16 -4.81 -10.04
CA ASP A 64 6.56 -5.96 -9.36
C ASP A 64 5.32 -5.62 -8.51
N ARG A 65 5.17 -4.32 -8.21
CA ARG A 65 4.00 -3.70 -7.56
C ARG A 65 2.79 -3.53 -8.47
N ARG A 66 2.91 -3.83 -9.78
CA ARG A 66 1.80 -3.74 -10.73
C ARG A 66 0.77 -4.84 -10.44
N HIS A 67 -0.51 -4.48 -10.51
CA HIS A 67 -1.64 -5.38 -10.24
C HIS A 67 -1.69 -5.96 -8.81
N ARG A 68 -0.79 -5.57 -7.91
CA ARG A 68 -0.83 -5.98 -6.50
C ARG A 68 -1.94 -5.23 -5.79
N SER A 69 -2.67 -5.92 -4.92
CA SER A 69 -3.77 -5.36 -4.16
C SER A 69 -3.25 -4.29 -3.20
N PRO A 70 -3.62 -3.01 -3.39
CA PRO A 70 -3.18 -1.95 -2.49
C PRO A 70 -3.92 -2.01 -1.14
N HIS A 71 -5.08 -2.67 -1.08
CA HIS A 71 -5.74 -3.03 0.18
C HIS A 71 -4.88 -4.00 1.01
N ALA A 72 -4.39 -5.07 0.38
CA ALA A 72 -3.51 -6.04 1.05
C ALA A 72 -2.19 -5.37 1.47
N ALA A 73 -1.63 -4.54 0.59
CA ALA A 73 -0.39 -3.82 0.86
C ALA A 73 -0.53 -2.86 2.04
N TYR A 74 -1.60 -2.06 2.08
CA TYR A 74 -1.89 -1.18 3.22
C TYR A 74 -2.01 -1.97 4.52
N SER A 75 -2.76 -3.08 4.50
CA SER A 75 -3.01 -3.88 5.70
C SER A 75 -1.72 -4.52 6.23
N LEU A 76 -0.87 -5.02 5.34
CA LEU A 76 0.45 -5.55 5.70
C LEU A 76 1.36 -4.46 6.28
N GLY A 77 1.38 -3.29 5.64
CA GLY A 77 2.11 -2.12 6.14
C GLY A 77 1.66 -1.76 7.55
N TYR A 78 0.35 -1.61 7.76
CA TYR A 78 -0.23 -1.30 9.07
C TYR A 78 0.15 -2.31 10.13
N PHE A 79 0.02 -3.60 9.83
CA PHE A 79 0.44 -4.67 10.74
C PHE A 79 1.92 -4.53 11.14
N ASN A 80 2.82 -4.41 10.16
CA ASN A 80 4.25 -4.26 10.41
C ASN A 80 4.55 -3.01 11.26
N GLY A 81 3.92 -1.88 10.94
CA GLY A 81 4.09 -0.64 11.70
C GLY A 81 3.60 -0.76 13.15
N VAL A 82 2.49 -1.48 13.40
CA VAL A 82 2.04 -1.75 14.77
C VAL A 82 3.07 -2.59 15.52
N VAL A 83 3.55 -3.68 14.90
CA VAL A 83 4.57 -4.56 15.50
C VAL A 83 5.83 -3.79 15.88
N ASP A 84 6.33 -2.93 14.99
CA ASP A 84 7.54 -2.13 15.20
C ASP A 84 7.34 -0.96 16.18
N SER A 85 6.09 -0.68 16.62
CA SER A 85 5.76 0.36 17.61
C SER A 85 5.86 -0.10 19.08
N TYR A 86 6.23 -1.36 19.31
CA TYR A 86 6.46 -1.97 20.63
C TYR A 86 7.95 -2.15 20.89
#